data_AF-A0A7H1JC84-F1
#
_entry.id   AF-A0A7H1JC84-F1
#
_cell.length_a   1.000
_cell.length_b   1.000
_cell.length_c   1.000
_cell.angle_alpha   90.00
_cell.angle_beta   90.00
_cell.angle_gamma   90.00
#
_symmetry.space_group_name_H-M   'P 1'
#
loop_
_entity.id
_entity.type
_entity.pdbx_description
1 polymer ?
#
loop_
_entity_poly.entity_id
_entity_poly.type
_entity_poly.pdbx_seq_one_letter_code
_entity_poly.pdbx_strand_id
1 'polypeptide(L)' 'MTLMPNQYIDFSLSNPWLLGALAAFVFGVWRQQQLLTIQVGVLVFFVAKYGFSL' A
#
# COMPACT_ATOMS: atom_id res chain seq x y z
N MET A 1 -4.38 19.16 -7.36
CA MET A 1 -4.15 17.92 -6.60
C MET A 1 -4.62 18.15 -5.17
N THR A 2 -5.88 17.84 -4.87
CA THR A 2 -6.41 17.93 -3.51
C THR A 2 -6.12 16.62 -2.81
N LEU A 3 -5.25 16.67 -1.79
CA LEU A 3 -4.86 15.50 -1.00
C LEU A 3 -6.07 14.84 -0.29
N MET A 4 -7.17 15.57 -0.08
CA MET A 4 -8.42 15.10 0.54
C MET A 4 -9.61 15.94 0.03
N PRO A 5 -10.34 15.51 -1.01
CA PRO A 5 -11.57 16.19 -1.42
C PRO A 5 -12.76 15.96 -0.48
N ASN A 6 -12.69 14.97 0.42
CA ASN A 6 -13.81 14.55 1.26
C ASN A 6 -13.53 14.57 2.78
N GLN A 7 -12.41 15.15 3.26
CA GLN A 7 -11.99 15.22 4.68
C GLN A 7 -11.88 13.89 5.46
N TYR A 8 -12.22 12.74 4.89
CA TYR A 8 -12.05 11.44 5.51
C TYR A 8 -10.73 10.81 5.05
N ILE A 9 -9.92 10.37 6.01
CA ILE A 9 -8.86 9.41 5.74
C ILE A 9 -9.57 8.07 5.54
N ASP A 10 -9.56 7.59 4.31
CA ASP A 10 -10.15 6.30 3.96
C ASP A 10 -9.23 5.18 4.48
N PHE A 11 -9.28 4.95 5.80
CA PHE A 11 -8.65 3.84 6.53
C PHE A 11 -9.39 2.52 6.27
N SER A 12 -10.01 2.38 5.10
CA SER A 12 -10.59 1.12 4.69
C SER A 12 -9.47 0.14 4.33
N LEU A 13 -9.55 -1.08 4.86
CA LEU A 13 -8.72 -2.21 4.44
C LEU A 13 -8.91 -2.54 2.94
N SER A 14 -9.92 -1.95 2.28
CA SER A 14 -10.11 -2.02 0.83
C SER A 14 -9.28 -0.98 0.06
N ASN A 15 -8.51 -0.11 0.73
CA ASN A 15 -7.67 0.87 0.05
C ASN A 15 -6.32 0.24 -0.33
N PRO A 16 -6.09 -0.09 -1.62
CA PRO A 16 -4.87 -0.79 -2.04
C PRO A 16 -3.61 0.03 -1.79
N TRP A 17 -3.71 1.37 -1.80
CA TRP A 17 -2.58 2.26 -1.52
C TRP A 17 -2.13 2.14 -0.07
N LEU A 18 -3.07 2.04 0.87
CA LEU A 18 -2.78 1.90 2.29
C LEU A 18 -2.18 0.53 2.60
N LEU A 19 -2.72 -0.54 2.00
CA LEU A 19 -2.17 -1.89 2.10
C LEU A 19 -0.73 -1.98 1.55
N GLY A 20 -0.49 -1.41 0.36
CA GLY A 20 0.84 -1.39 -0.24
C GLY A 20 1.86 -0.61 0.60
N ALA A 21 1.47 0.57 1.11
CA ALA A 21 2.32 1.38 1.98
C ALA A 21 2.62 0.69 3.31
N LEU A 22 1.62 0.03 3.92
CA LEU A 22 1.79 -0.69 5.18
C LEU A 22 2.68 -1.92 5.01
N ALA A 23 2.50 -2.68 3.92
CA ALA A 23 3.37 -3.81 3.60
C ALA A 23 4.82 -3.37 3.36
N ALA A 24 5.02 -2.29 2.60
CA ALA A 24 6.35 -1.71 2.39
C ALA A 24 6.97 -1.24 3.72
N PHE A 25 6.19 -0.58 4.59
CA PHE A 25 6.70 -0.12 5.88
C PHE A 25 7.16 -1.29 6.77
N VAL A 26 6.32 -2.33 6.90
CA VAL A 26 6.65 -3.52 7.71
C VAL A 26 7.87 -4.25 7.13
N PHE A 27 7.92 -4.45 5.82
CA PHE A 27 9.08 -5.11 5.19
C PHE A 27 10.34 -4.27 5.21
N GLY A 28 10.24 -2.94 5.17
CA GLY A 28 11.39 -2.04 5.25
C GLY A 28 12.00 -1.98 6.64
N VAL A 29 11.17 -2.04 7.68
CA VAL A 29 11.63 -2.11 9.07
C VAL A 29 12.28 -3.47 9.36
N TRP A 30 11.74 -4.56 8.83
CA TRP A 30 12.32 -5.88 9.03
C TRP A 30 13.58 -6.10 8.19
N ARG A 31 13.51 -5.78 6.90
CA ARG A 31 14.57 -5.99 5.92
C ARG A 31 15.03 -4.62 5.42
N GLN A 32 16.19 -4.17 5.87
CA GLN A 32 16.82 -2.89 5.46
C GLN A 32 17.31 -2.89 3.99
N GLN A 33 16.71 -3.73 3.13
CA GLN A 33 17.01 -3.83 1.70
C GLN A 33 15.93 -3.08 0.91
N GLN A 34 16.19 -1.81 0.62
CA GLN A 34 15.23 -0.88 -0.01
C GLN A 34 14.56 -1.44 -1.29
N LEU A 35 15.32 -2.14 -2.15
CA LEU A 35 14.78 -2.73 -3.38
C LEU A 35 13.70 -3.79 -3.09
N LEU A 36 13.94 -4.65 -2.09
CA LEU A 36 12.98 -5.68 -1.69
C LEU A 36 11.72 -5.05 -1.10
N THR A 37 11.89 -4.00 -0.30
CA THR A 37 10.79 -3.23 0.28
C THR A 37 9.88 -2.64 -0.79
N ILE A 38 10.46 -2.02 -1.82
CA ILE A 38 9.71 -1.45 -2.94
C ILE A 38 8.99 -2.54 -3.74
N GLN A 39 9.69 -3.64 -4.06
CA GLN A 39 9.06 -4.76 -4.79
C GLN A 39 7.86 -5.34 -4.04
N VAL A 40 8.01 -5.58 -2.73
CA VAL A 40 6.92 -6.10 -1.90
C VAL A 40 5.76 -5.10 -1.83
N GLY A 41 6.04 -3.82 -1.62
CA GLY A 41 5.00 -2.78 -1.59
C GLY A 41 4.19 -2.70 -2.90
N VAL A 42 4.89 -2.74 -4.04
CA VAL A 42 4.25 -2.72 -5.37
C VAL A 42 3.46 -4.01 -5.63
N LEU A 43 3.98 -5.18 -5.25
CA LEU A 43 3.27 -6.45 -5.39
C LEU A 43 1.97 -6.46 -4.58
N VAL A 44 2.03 -6.05 -3.31
CA VAL A 44 0.84 -5.98 -2.45
C VAL A 44 -0.17 -4.97 -2.99
N PHE A 45 0.28 -3.82 -3.48
CA PHE A 45 -0.59 -2.84 -4.12
C PHE A 45 -1.32 -3.44 -5.33
N PHE A 46 -0.59 -4.15 -6.21
CA PHE A 46 -1.19 -4.79 -7.39
C PHE A 46 -2.19 -5.88 -7.02
N VAL A 47 -1.85 -6.74 -6.06
CA VAL A 47 -2.78 -7.78 -5.58
C VAL A 47 -4.02 -7.16 -4.95
N ALA A 48 -3.86 -6.13 -4.12
CA ALA A 48 -4.99 -5.45 -3.50
C ALA A 48 -5.86 -4.72 -4.53
N LYS A 49 -5.26 -4.12 -5.56
CA LYS A 49 -6.01 -3.34 -6.56
C LYS A 49 -6.69 -4.19 -7.62
N TYR A 50 -6.06 -5.27 -8.07
CA TYR A 50 -6.55 -6.09 -9.18
C TYR A 50 -7.11 -7.44 -8.74
N GLY A 51 -6.65 -7.99 -7.61
CA GLY A 51 -7.12 -9.27 -7.08
C GLY A 51 -8.39 -9.17 -6.25
N PHE A 52 -8.60 -8.07 -5.53
CA PHE A 52 -9.84 -7.83 -4.77
C PHE A 52 -10.92 -7.07 -5.58
N SER A 53 -10.60 -6.58 -6.78
CA SER A 53 -11.52 -5.81 -7.63
C SER A 53 -12.14 -6.65 -8.77
N LEU A 54 -12.11 -7.98 -8.65
CA LEU A 54 -12.66 -8.95 -9.60
C LEU A 54 -13.83 -9.68 -8.92
#